data_AF-A0A815XQC9-F1
#
_entry.id   AF-A0A815XQC9-F1
#
_cell.length_a   1.000
_cell.length_b   1.000
_cell.length_c   1.000
_cell.angle_alpha   90.00
_cell.angle_beta   90.00
_cell.angle_gamma   90.00
#
_symmetry.space_group_name_H-M   'P 1'
#
loop_
_entity.id
_entity.type
_entity.pdbx_description
1 polymer ?
#
loop_
_entity_poly.entity_id
_entity_poly.type
_entity_poly.pdbx_seq_one_letter_code
_entity_poly.pdbx_strand_id
1 'polypeptide(L)' 'IVLTTYNSKTYKIDEIAWERAPSQTFPMRDGTQCSFIQYYEDKYQLKIIDPGQPLLVSKPSKKAKRYSYKIIVVY' A
#
# COMPACT_ATOMS: atom_id res chain seq x y z
N ILE A 1 14.09 -5.98 0.12
CA ILE A 1 13.18 -6.23 -1.02
C ILE A 1 12.05 -7.09 -0.48
N VAL A 2 10.79 -6.82 -0.83
CA VAL A 2 9.61 -7.57 -0.35
C VAL A 2 8.83 -8.12 -1.53
N LEU A 3 8.38 -9.37 -1.40
CA LEU A 3 7.43 -10.01 -2.31
C LEU A 3 6.04 -9.92 -1.68
N THR A 4 5.07 -9.41 -2.42
CA THR A 4 3.67 -9.44 -2.01
C THR A 4 2.97 -10.60 -2.70
N THR A 5 2.41 -11.53 -1.94
CA THR A 5 1.75 -12.74 -2.49
C THR A 5 0.46 -12.45 -3.25
N TYR A 6 -0.24 -11.36 -2.92
CA TYR A 6 -1.51 -11.01 -3.56
C TYR A 6 -1.40 -10.62 -5.04
N ASN A 7 -0.19 -10.28 -5.51
CA ASN A 7 0.04 -9.96 -6.91
C ASN A 7 1.38 -10.51 -7.45
N SER A 8 2.09 -11.29 -6.63
CA SER A 8 3.44 -11.81 -6.88
C SER A 8 4.43 -10.75 -7.39
N LYS A 9 4.25 -9.49 -6.99
CA LYS A 9 5.16 -8.39 -7.35
C LYS A 9 6.16 -8.15 -6.25
N THR A 10 7.37 -7.88 -6.70
CA THR A 10 8.48 -7.56 -5.83
C THR A 10 8.64 -6.05 -5.77
N TYR A 11 8.65 -5.50 -4.55
CA TYR A 11 8.80 -4.09 -4.29
C TYR A 11 10.09 -3.81 -3.50
N LYS A 12 10.73 -2.70 -3.83
CA LYS A 12 11.79 -2.14 -3.00
C LYS A 12 11.15 -1.21 -1.98
N ILE A 13 11.37 -1.48 -0.70
CA ILE A 13 11.01 -0.54 0.36
C ILE A 13 12.08 0.54 0.38
N ASP A 14 11.66 1.79 0.30
CA ASP A 14 12.54 2.94 0.48
C ASP A 14 12.33 3.60 1.85
N GLU A 15 11.11 3.52 2.40
CA GLU A 15 10.75 4.17 3.66
C GLU A 15 9.61 3.44 4.38
N ILE A 16 9.57 3.56 5.70
CA ILE A 16 8.49 3.05 6.56
C ILE A 16 7.72 4.27 7.09
N ALA A 17 6.43 4.35 6.81
CA ALA A 17 5.55 5.41 7.28
C ALA A 17 4.90 4.99 8.61
N TRP A 18 5.55 5.35 9.72
CA TRP A 18 5.05 5.09 11.09
C TRP A 18 3.81 5.91 11.45
N GLU A 19 3.66 7.09 10.85
CA GLU A 19 2.54 8.00 11.08
C GLU A 19 1.25 7.58 10.36
N ARG A 20 1.32 6.53 9.51
CA ARG A 20 0.19 6.09 8.69
C ARG A 20 -0.16 4.65 9.02
N ALA A 21 -1.45 4.42 9.22
CA ALA A 21 -2.02 3.12 9.54
C ALA A 21 -2.97 2.66 8.43
N PRO A 22 -3.17 1.35 8.22
CA PRO A 22 -4.14 0.81 7.28
C PRO A 22 -5.58 1.28 7.49
N SER A 23 -5.91 1.71 8.71
CA SER A 23 -7.21 2.31 9.05
C SER A 23 -7.43 3.69 8.44
N GLN A 24 -6.38 4.39 8.00
CA GLN A 24 -6.52 5.69 7.35
C GLN A 24 -7.14 5.57 5.95
N THR A 25 -7.86 6.62 5.56
CA THR A 25 -8.45 6.76 4.23
C THR A 25 -7.49 7.42 3.25
N PHE A 26 -7.61 7.07 1.99
CA PHE A 26 -6.92 7.70 0.89
C PHE A 26 -7.90 7.97 -0.26
N PRO A 27 -7.69 9.07 -1.01
CA PRO A 27 -8.47 9.32 -2.21
C PRO A 27 -8.08 8.30 -3.28
N MET A 28 -9.07 7.53 -3.73
CA MET A 28 -8.94 6.64 -4.88
C MET A 28 -8.97 7.47 -6.18
N ARG A 29 -8.61 6.86 -7.31
CA ARG A 29 -8.46 7.56 -8.60
C ARG A 29 -9.76 8.20 -9.12
N ASP A 30 -10.88 7.65 -8.71
CA ASP A 30 -12.25 8.11 -8.97
C ASP A 30 -12.67 9.27 -8.04
N GLY A 31 -11.84 9.63 -7.05
CA GLY A 31 -12.12 10.69 -6.08
C GLY A 31 -12.82 10.20 -4.81
N THR A 32 -13.21 8.92 -4.76
CA THR A 32 -13.84 8.32 -3.58
C THR A 32 -12.81 8.14 -2.47
N GLN A 33 -13.19 8.42 -1.21
CA GLN A 33 -12.35 8.14 -0.06
C GLN A 33 -12.55 6.68 0.37
N CYS A 34 -11.48 5.89 0.39
CA CYS A 34 -11.50 4.49 0.80
C CYS A 34 -10.36 4.22 1.78
N SER A 35 -10.57 3.36 2.78
CA SER A 35 -9.50 2.93 3.68
C SER A 35 -8.58 1.92 3.01
N PHE A 36 -7.32 1.81 3.47
CA PHE A 36 -6.44 0.77 2.95
C PHE A 36 -7.01 -0.63 3.22
N ILE A 37 -7.59 -0.85 4.40
CA ILE A 37 -8.26 -2.12 4.76
C ILE A 37 -9.32 -2.47 3.73
N GLN A 38 -10.29 -1.58 3.52
CA GLN A 38 -11.39 -1.83 2.60
C GLN A 38 -10.91 -2.01 1.16
N TYR A 39 -9.92 -1.23 0.71
CA TYR A 39 -9.36 -1.39 -0.62
C TYR A 39 -8.69 -2.75 -0.84
N TYR A 40 -7.90 -3.23 0.13
CA TYR A 40 -7.23 -4.53 0.01
C TYR A 40 -8.22 -5.70 0.16
N GLU A 41 -9.26 -5.53 0.97
CA GLU A 41 -10.35 -6.50 1.11
C GLU A 41 -11.19 -6.59 -0.17
N ASP A 42 -11.69 -5.48 -0.70
CA ASP A 42 -12.56 -5.47 -1.89
C ASP A 42 -11.80 -5.93 -3.15
N LYS A 43 -10.56 -5.48 -3.31
CA LYS A 43 -9.79 -5.71 -4.54
C LYS A 43 -9.03 -7.03 -4.57
N TYR A 44 -8.51 -7.46 -3.42
CA TYR A 44 -7.64 -8.63 -3.32
C TYR A 44 -8.18 -9.68 -2.35
N GLN A 45 -9.33 -9.46 -1.71
CA GLN A 45 -9.94 -10.38 -0.73
C GLN A 45 -8.98 -10.68 0.43
N LEU A 46 -8.14 -9.70 0.78
CA LEU A 46 -7.18 -9.79 1.88
C LEU A 46 -7.73 -9.07 3.10
N LYS A 47 -7.88 -9.82 4.19
CA LYS A 47 -8.24 -9.24 5.48
C LYS A 47 -6.98 -8.82 6.23
N ILE A 48 -6.82 -7.52 6.45
CA ILE A 48 -5.74 -6.98 7.29
C ILE A 48 -6.08 -7.31 8.76
N ILE A 49 -5.19 -8.04 9.43
CA ILE A 49 -5.39 -8.49 10.82
C ILE A 49 -5.02 -7.39 11.81
N ASP A 50 -3.87 -6.74 11.60
CA ASP A 50 -3.40 -5.63 12.44
C ASP A 50 -3.69 -4.27 11.77
N PRO A 51 -4.66 -3.48 12.28
CA PRO A 51 -4.95 -2.16 11.77
C PRO A 51 -3.95 -1.09 12.26
N GLY A 52 -3.08 -1.39 13.23
CA GLY A 52 -2.10 -0.48 13.80
C GLY A 52 -0.71 -0.56 13.18
N GLN A 53 -0.48 -1.52 12.27
CA GLN A 53 0.81 -1.68 11.62
C GLN A 53 1.20 -0.43 10.79
N PRO A 54 2.50 -0.10 10.69
CA PRO A 54 2.96 0.96 9.83
C PRO A 54 2.87 0.57 8.35
N LEU A 55 2.79 1.57 7.46
CA LEU A 55 2.73 1.34 6.03
C LEU A 55 4.12 1.37 5.38
N LEU A 56 4.34 0.49 4.38
CA LEU A 56 5.59 0.49 3.62
C LEU A 56 5.47 1.35 2.38
N VAL A 57 6.46 2.21 2.14
CA VAL A 57 6.51 3.10 0.98
C VAL A 57 7.57 2.63 0.00
N SER A 58 7.13 2.41 -1.24
CA SER A 58 8.00 2.10 -2.36
C SER A 58 8.04 3.28 -3.33
N LYS A 59 9.25 3.82 -3.54
CA LYS A 59 9.51 4.93 -4.47
C LYS A 59 9.91 4.32 -5.82
N PRO A 60 9.27 4.72 -6.93
CA PRO A 60 9.70 4.24 -8.24
C PRO A 60 11.10 4.76 -8.57
N SER A 61 11.89 3.94 -9.24
CA SER A 61 13.23 4.32 -9.70
C SER A 61 13.17 5.56 -10.60
N LYS A 62 14.25 6.36 -10.64
CA LYS A 62 14.34 7.63 -11.38
C LYS A 62 13.94 7.52 -12.87
N LYS A 63 14.11 6.34 -13.49
CA LYS A 63 13.69 6.04 -14.87
C LYS A 63 12.16 5.86 -15.03
N ALA A 64 11.47 5.50 -13.96
CA ALA A 64 10.02 5.29 -13.89
C ALA A 64 9.30 6.43 -13.15
N LYS A 65 9.86 7.65 -13.18
CA LYS A 65 9.35 8.86 -12.50
C LYS A 65 7.90 9.24 -12.85
N ARG A 66 7.30 8.63 -13.88
CA ARG A 66 5.87 8.76 -14.20
C ARG A 66 4.94 8.00 -13.24
N TYR A 67 5.46 7.08 -12.43
CA TYR A 67 4.66 6.35 -11.46
C TYR A 67 4.62 7.10 -10.12
N SER A 68 3.41 7.29 -9.60
CA SER A 68 3.15 7.83 -8.26
C SER A 68 3.70 6.87 -7.19
N TYR A 69 4.05 7.41 -6.01
CA TYR A 69 4.43 6.64 -4.83
C TYR A 69 3.45 5.49 -4.57
N LYS A 70 3.96 4.27 -4.32
CA LYS A 70 3.12 3.12 -3.99
C LYS A 70 3.25 2.80 -2.51
N ILE A 71 2.12 2.86 -1.82
CA ILE A 71 1.98 2.39 -0.45
C ILE A 71 1.60 0.92 -0.51
N ILE A 72 2.34 0.10 0.21
CA ILE A 72 2.18 -1.35 0.27
C ILE A 72 1.86 -1.71 1.70
N VAL A 73 0.84 -2.54 1.86
CA VAL A 73 0.57 -3.23 3.12
C VAL A 73 1.11 -4.65 2.96
N VAL A 74 1.93 -5.08 3.91
CA VAL A 74 2.33 -6.48 4.03
C VAL A 74 1.40 -7.08 5.09
N TYR A 75 0.85 -8.25 4.79
CA TYR A 75 -0.07 -8.98 5.66
C TYR A 75 0.71 -9.77 6.72
#